data_AF-A0A952DCC1-F1
#
_entry.id   AF-A0A952DCC1-F1
#
_cell.length_a   1.000
_cell.length_b   1.000
_cell.length_c   1.000
_cell.angle_alpha   90.00
_cell.angle_beta   90.00
_cell.angle_gamma   90.00
#
_symmetry.space_group_name_H-M   'P 1'
#
loop_
_entity.id
_entity.type
_entity.pdbx_description
1 polymer ?
#
loop_
_entity_poly.entity_id
_entity_poly.type
_entity_poly.pdbx_seq_one_letter_code
_entity_poly.pdbx_strand_id
1 'polypeptide(L)'
;KFDLTQTNQGSGPGQWPHTFDVAPESKPVVVKTVELDDMPTAVYAGFSGPAKYKKLGALIATMHGKLLEYEVGGLIDKTEVRAEDIKQISASDVGRNVTHIALSKHDEGNDQGTHGSSFTDVVMAARAEREVQFVSYFDKPGEIVRRIADGRMNDPISVDDEMHSHYVLVVADYTGRQVLGFRYGMFQYRNFDPTRNVDPIGPGPDGKDAFDFGGSWATAGFPFAVTSTNVN
;
A
#
# COMPACT_ATOMS: atom_id res chain seq x y z
N LYS A 1 -1.98 -9.84 31.54
CA LYS A 1 -2.13 -8.38 31.29
C LYS A 1 -2.82 -8.05 29.95
N PHE A 2 -3.33 -9.04 29.21
CA PHE A 2 -4.13 -8.83 27.99
C PHE A 2 -5.62 -8.55 28.30
N ASP A 3 -6.12 -9.04 29.44
CA ASP A 3 -7.53 -8.88 29.84
C ASP A 3 -7.95 -7.46 30.27
N LEU A 4 -7.01 -6.59 30.64
CA LEU A 4 -7.33 -5.24 31.13
C LEU A 4 -7.72 -4.26 30.01
N THR A 5 -7.27 -4.48 28.76
CA THR A 5 -7.57 -3.59 27.63
C THR A 5 -8.85 -3.98 26.88
N GLN A 6 -9.35 -5.21 27.04
CA GLN A 6 -10.63 -5.63 26.44
C GLN A 6 -11.83 -5.40 27.37
N THR A 7 -11.62 -5.42 28.69
CA THR A 7 -12.71 -5.29 29.67
C THR A 7 -13.23 -3.86 29.85
N ASN A 8 -12.51 -2.85 29.35
CA ASN A 8 -12.87 -1.44 29.50
C ASN A 8 -13.00 -0.71 28.14
N GLN A 9 -13.42 -1.42 27.09
CA GLN A 9 -13.70 -0.80 25.79
C GLN A 9 -15.05 -0.08 25.80
N GLY A 10 -15.13 1.07 25.14
CA GLY A 10 -16.38 1.82 25.01
C GLY A 10 -16.15 3.29 24.65
N SER A 11 -17.25 4.04 24.54
CA SER A 11 -17.24 5.44 24.09
C SER A 11 -17.06 6.46 25.22
N GLY A 12 -16.97 6.02 26.47
CA GLY A 12 -16.77 6.88 27.63
C GLY A 12 -15.33 7.41 27.72
N PRO A 13 -15.10 8.60 28.32
CA PRO A 13 -13.75 9.19 28.40
C PRO A 13 -12.70 8.27 29.07
N GLY A 14 -13.11 7.52 30.10
CA GLY A 14 -12.26 6.56 30.81
C GLY A 14 -12.22 5.16 30.19
N GLN A 15 -12.82 4.96 29.02
CA GLN A 15 -12.84 3.69 28.29
C GLN A 15 -11.82 3.73 27.14
N TRP A 16 -11.31 2.57 26.77
CA TRP A 16 -10.35 2.44 25.68
C TRP A 16 -11.07 2.43 24.31
N PRO A 17 -10.53 3.10 23.26
CA PRO A 17 -9.35 3.96 23.29
C PRO A 17 -9.64 5.31 23.99
N HIS A 18 -8.73 5.73 24.88
CA HIS A 18 -8.87 6.98 25.61
C HIS A 18 -8.79 8.18 24.69
N THR A 19 -9.56 9.23 25.01
CA THR A 19 -9.43 10.53 24.36
C THR A 19 -8.14 11.24 24.82
N PHE A 20 -7.67 12.22 24.06
CA PHE A 20 -6.53 13.05 24.48
C PHE A 20 -6.82 13.93 25.70
N ASP A 21 -8.10 14.15 26.06
CA ASP A 21 -8.44 14.84 27.31
C ASP A 21 -8.16 13.97 28.54
N VAL A 22 -8.28 12.64 28.40
CA VAL A 22 -8.05 11.67 29.48
C VAL A 22 -6.61 11.15 29.49
N ALA A 23 -5.98 11.02 28.32
CA ALA A 23 -4.59 10.62 28.17
C ALA A 23 -3.82 11.65 27.32
N PRO A 24 -3.60 12.89 27.82
CA PRO A 24 -2.95 13.96 27.07
C PRO A 24 -1.53 13.63 26.64
N GLU A 25 -0.84 12.74 27.35
CA GLU A 25 0.46 12.19 26.98
C GLU A 25 0.43 11.35 25.70
N SER A 26 -0.75 10.86 25.30
CA SER A 26 -0.95 10.14 24.02
C SER A 26 -1.17 11.08 22.85
N LYS A 27 -1.29 12.40 23.08
CA LYS A 27 -1.49 13.38 22.02
C LYS A 27 -0.25 13.45 21.12
N PRO A 28 -0.38 13.24 19.79
CA PRO A 28 0.74 13.39 18.88
C PRO A 28 1.35 14.79 18.93
N VAL A 29 2.67 14.88 18.93
CA VAL A 29 3.41 16.14 18.84
C VAL A 29 3.72 16.41 17.37
N VAL A 30 3.38 17.61 16.90
CA VAL A 30 3.76 18.05 15.55
C VAL A 30 5.23 18.42 15.54
N VAL A 31 6.03 17.63 14.82
CA VAL A 31 7.48 17.85 14.67
C VAL A 31 7.76 18.87 13.57
N LYS A 32 7.03 18.79 12.46
CA LYS A 32 7.17 19.68 11.31
C LYS A 32 5.85 19.80 10.56
N THR A 33 5.61 20.99 10.02
CA THR A 33 4.60 21.22 8.98
C THR A 33 5.32 21.45 7.66
N VAL A 34 4.84 20.83 6.58
CA VAL A 34 5.35 21.01 5.23
C VAL A 34 4.28 21.66 4.38
N GLU A 35 4.63 22.73 3.69
CA GLU A 35 3.80 23.35 2.67
C GLU A 35 4.02 22.62 1.35
N LEU A 36 2.95 22.39 0.60
CA LEU A 36 2.98 21.73 -0.69
C LEU A 36 2.53 22.69 -1.78
N ASP A 37 3.19 22.65 -2.93
CA ASP A 37 2.84 23.48 -4.09
C ASP A 37 1.53 23.04 -4.78
N ASP A 38 1.01 21.87 -4.41
CA ASP A 38 -0.18 21.27 -4.99
C ASP A 38 -1.01 20.55 -3.91
N MET A 39 -2.30 20.36 -4.17
CA MET A 39 -3.24 19.73 -3.26
C MET A 39 -2.85 18.26 -3.02
N PRO A 40 -2.60 17.83 -1.77
CA PRO A 40 -2.34 16.42 -1.47
C PRO A 40 -3.62 15.60 -1.62
N THR A 41 -3.51 14.40 -2.19
CA THR A 41 -4.65 13.49 -2.42
C THR A 41 -4.50 12.13 -1.72
N ALA A 42 -3.27 11.70 -1.46
CA ALA A 42 -2.99 10.49 -0.68
C ALA A 42 -1.67 10.63 0.07
N VAL A 43 -1.57 9.97 1.23
CA VAL A 43 -0.37 9.94 2.05
C VAL A 43 -0.07 8.50 2.46
N TYR A 44 1.20 8.13 2.38
CA TYR A 44 1.75 6.92 2.97
C TYR A 44 2.73 7.31 4.07
N ALA A 45 2.51 6.80 5.28
CA ALA A 45 3.44 6.94 6.39
C ALA A 45 4.46 5.79 6.33
N GLY A 46 5.74 6.14 6.21
CA GLY A 46 6.83 5.24 5.83
C GLY A 46 6.95 3.91 6.58
N PHE A 47 7.82 3.04 6.06
CA PHE A 47 8.05 1.70 6.57
C PHE A 47 9.54 1.42 6.75
N SER A 48 9.92 1.10 7.99
CA SER A 48 11.26 0.65 8.35
C SER A 48 11.27 -0.86 8.49
N GLY A 49 11.19 -1.56 7.36
CA GLY A 49 11.30 -3.02 7.29
C GLY A 49 12.61 -3.58 7.84
N PRO A 50 12.94 -4.84 7.54
CA PRO A 50 14.22 -5.43 7.93
C PRO A 50 15.41 -4.58 7.49
N ALA A 51 16.47 -4.53 8.31
CA ALA A 51 17.62 -3.63 8.14
C ALA A 51 18.37 -3.74 6.78
N LYS A 52 18.17 -4.83 6.05
CA LYS A 52 18.75 -5.04 4.72
C LYS A 52 18.08 -4.22 3.61
N TYR A 53 16.90 -3.65 3.85
CA TYR A 53 16.15 -2.89 2.86
C TYR A 53 16.28 -1.40 3.11
N LYS A 54 16.20 -0.62 2.03
CA LYS A 54 16.01 0.82 2.12
C LYS A 54 14.74 1.07 2.93
N LYS A 55 14.82 1.99 3.89
CA LYS A 55 13.64 2.48 4.61
C LYS A 55 12.84 3.33 3.63
N LEU A 56 11.58 3.00 3.43
CA LEU A 56 10.68 3.86 2.68
C LEU A 56 10.21 4.98 3.62
N GLY A 57 10.50 6.22 3.24
CA GLY A 57 10.05 7.40 3.97
C GLY A 57 8.55 7.65 3.80
N ALA A 58 8.09 8.86 4.08
CA ALA A 58 6.70 9.22 3.77
C ALA A 58 6.54 9.51 2.27
N LEU A 59 5.40 9.14 1.72
CA LEU A 59 5.03 9.50 0.34
C LEU A 59 3.79 10.37 0.37
N ILE A 60 3.76 11.41 -0.47
CA ILE A 60 2.61 12.28 -0.64
C ILE A 60 2.29 12.37 -2.13
N ALA A 61 1.11 11.91 -2.53
CA ALA A 61 0.62 12.13 -3.88
C ALA A 61 -0.14 13.46 -3.97
N THR A 62 0.00 14.15 -5.10
CA THR A 62 -0.67 15.42 -5.37
C THR A 62 -1.71 15.30 -6.48
N MET A 63 -2.68 16.21 -6.48
CA MET A 63 -3.80 16.24 -7.42
C MET A 63 -3.34 16.23 -8.89
N HIS A 64 -2.30 16.99 -9.23
CA HIS A 64 -1.78 17.11 -10.59
C HIS A 64 -0.70 16.07 -10.92
N GLY A 65 -0.45 15.12 -10.03
CA GLY A 65 0.22 13.87 -10.35
C GLY A 65 1.70 13.80 -10.05
N LYS A 66 2.14 14.47 -8.98
CA LYS A 66 3.43 14.21 -8.36
C LYS A 66 3.28 13.20 -7.23
N LEU A 67 4.28 12.35 -7.06
CA LEU A 67 4.51 11.56 -5.86
C LEU A 67 5.80 12.07 -5.21
N LEU A 68 5.66 12.69 -4.05
CA LEU A 68 6.75 13.31 -3.32
C LEU A 68 7.26 12.33 -2.26
N GLU A 69 8.56 12.02 -2.28
CA GLU A 69 9.20 11.19 -1.26
C GLU A 69 9.85 12.10 -0.22
N TYR A 70 9.55 11.84 1.06
CA TYR A 70 10.12 12.54 2.20
C TYR A 70 10.95 11.59 3.04
N GLU A 71 12.18 11.99 3.34
CA GLU A 71 12.88 11.48 4.51
C GLU A 71 12.15 11.95 5.77
N VAL A 72 11.99 11.06 6.75
CA VAL A 72 11.25 11.34 7.99
C VAL A 72 12.02 10.99 9.27
N GLY A 73 13.32 10.65 9.13
CA GLY A 73 14.25 10.38 10.23
C GLY A 73 13.67 9.46 11.32
N GLY A 74 13.84 9.89 12.57
CA GLY A 74 13.43 9.17 13.78
C GLY A 74 11.95 8.74 13.86
N LEU A 75 11.07 9.25 12.98
CA LEU A 75 9.66 8.87 12.96
C LEU A 75 9.42 7.42 12.54
N ILE A 76 10.34 6.80 11.80
CA ILE A 76 10.19 5.42 11.31
C ILE A 76 11.20 4.43 11.89
N ASP A 77 12.29 4.90 12.50
CA ASP A 77 13.43 4.03 12.86
C ASP A 77 13.89 4.12 14.32
N LYS A 78 13.10 4.74 15.19
CA LYS A 78 13.33 4.85 16.65
C LYS A 78 14.59 5.65 17.03
N THR A 79 15.22 6.34 16.08
CA THR A 79 16.24 7.35 16.39
C THR A 79 15.60 8.64 16.89
N GLU A 80 16.41 9.60 17.32
CA GLU A 80 15.89 10.90 17.78
C GLU A 80 15.12 11.60 16.65
N VAL A 81 13.95 12.14 16.99
CA VAL A 81 13.09 12.84 16.03
C VAL A 81 13.49 14.31 15.97
N ARG A 82 13.93 14.77 14.79
CA ARG A 82 14.31 16.17 14.54
C ARG A 82 13.62 16.73 13.31
N ALA A 83 13.26 18.01 13.35
CA ALA A 83 12.51 18.66 12.27
C ALA A 83 13.36 18.89 11.01
N GLU A 84 14.66 19.07 11.17
CA GLU A 84 15.63 19.21 10.10
C GLU A 84 15.81 17.94 9.26
N ASP A 85 15.54 16.77 9.84
CA ASP A 85 15.65 15.47 9.17
C ASP A 85 14.43 15.18 8.28
N ILE A 86 13.33 15.92 8.46
CA ILE A 86 12.11 15.76 7.65
C ILE A 86 12.22 16.64 6.41
N LYS A 87 12.52 16.08 5.24
CA LYS A 87 12.69 16.84 4.00
C LYS A 87 12.32 16.02 2.77
N GLN A 88 11.85 16.70 1.73
CA GLN A 88 11.62 16.06 0.44
C GLN A 88 12.96 15.66 -0.17
N ILE A 89 13.06 14.40 -0.61
CA ILE A 89 14.27 13.84 -1.22
C ILE A 89 14.10 13.47 -2.69
N SER A 90 12.86 13.23 -3.13
CA SER A 90 12.57 12.98 -4.54
C SER A 90 11.14 13.39 -4.90
N ALA A 91 10.88 13.49 -6.21
CA ALA A 91 9.55 13.67 -6.77
C ALA A 91 9.46 12.92 -8.09
N SER A 92 8.38 12.17 -8.27
CA SER A 92 8.13 11.35 -9.46
C SER A 92 6.79 11.69 -10.09
N ASP A 93 6.69 11.58 -11.42
CA ASP A 93 5.44 11.75 -12.14
C ASP A 93 4.62 10.46 -12.11
N VAL A 94 3.42 10.52 -11.52
CA VAL A 94 2.57 9.34 -11.31
C VAL A 94 1.14 9.48 -11.86
N GLY A 95 0.86 10.56 -12.58
CA GLY A 95 -0.49 10.82 -13.08
C GLY A 95 -1.43 11.31 -11.99
N ARG A 96 -2.58 11.83 -12.40
CA ARG A 96 -3.39 12.70 -11.54
C ARG A 96 -4.23 11.93 -10.53
N ASN A 97 -4.55 12.60 -9.42
CA ASN A 97 -5.55 12.18 -8.46
C ASN A 97 -5.34 10.73 -7.95
N VAL A 98 -4.13 10.43 -7.50
CA VAL A 98 -3.88 9.20 -6.74
C VAL A 98 -4.58 9.32 -5.40
N THR A 99 -5.48 8.40 -5.07
CA THR A 99 -6.32 8.48 -3.86
C THR A 99 -5.92 7.49 -2.78
N HIS A 100 -5.05 6.53 -3.09
CA HIS A 100 -4.54 5.57 -2.12
C HIS A 100 -3.12 5.13 -2.48
N ILE A 101 -2.30 4.92 -1.46
CA ILE A 101 -0.94 4.39 -1.55
C ILE A 101 -0.85 3.29 -0.49
N ALA A 102 -0.54 2.07 -0.91
CA ALA A 102 -0.31 0.93 -0.04
C ALA A 102 1.09 0.38 -0.27
N LEU A 103 1.69 -0.22 0.76
CA LEU A 103 2.94 -0.97 0.61
C LEU A 103 2.66 -2.19 -0.28
N SER A 104 3.52 -2.45 -1.26
CA SER A 104 3.46 -3.70 -2.00
C SER A 104 3.95 -4.85 -1.12
N LYS A 105 3.32 -6.01 -1.23
CA LYS A 105 3.57 -7.16 -0.34
C LYS A 105 4.04 -8.41 -1.11
N HIS A 106 4.48 -8.23 -2.36
CA HIS A 106 4.98 -9.29 -3.25
C HIS A 106 6.35 -9.88 -2.86
N ASP A 107 6.53 -11.19 -2.96
CA ASP A 107 7.74 -11.86 -2.44
C ASP A 107 8.99 -11.68 -3.33
N GLU A 108 10.16 -11.61 -2.69
CA GLU A 108 11.49 -11.30 -3.25
C GLU A 108 12.15 -12.40 -4.08
N GLY A 109 11.56 -13.59 -4.16
CA GLY A 109 12.17 -14.74 -4.83
C GLY A 109 11.45 -15.23 -6.08
N ASN A 110 10.27 -14.70 -6.36
CA ASN A 110 9.30 -15.37 -7.24
C ASN A 110 8.93 -14.58 -8.49
N ASP A 111 9.36 -13.32 -8.59
CA ASP A 111 9.35 -12.61 -9.85
C ASP A 111 10.65 -12.94 -10.58
N GLN A 112 10.59 -13.87 -11.54
CA GLN A 112 11.71 -14.17 -12.45
C GLN A 112 12.04 -12.97 -13.38
N GLY A 113 11.35 -11.84 -13.22
CA GLY A 113 11.64 -10.55 -13.86
C GLY A 113 11.92 -9.42 -12.87
N THR A 114 13.21 -9.14 -12.64
CA THR A 114 13.77 -7.78 -12.49
C THR A 114 13.40 -6.85 -11.33
N HIS A 115 12.45 -7.15 -10.43
CA HIS A 115 12.09 -6.21 -9.35
C HIS A 115 12.53 -6.70 -7.97
N GLY A 116 13.52 -6.00 -7.40
CA GLY A 116 13.99 -6.22 -6.04
C GLY A 116 13.02 -5.63 -5.02
N SER A 117 12.66 -6.44 -4.02
CA SER A 117 12.05 -6.07 -2.74
C SER A 117 10.63 -5.49 -2.68
N SER A 118 9.71 -6.28 -2.09
CA SER A 118 8.42 -5.81 -1.54
C SER A 118 8.52 -4.65 -0.56
N PHE A 119 9.64 -4.49 0.13
CA PHE A 119 9.68 -3.63 1.31
C PHE A 119 9.92 -2.15 0.99
N THR A 120 10.18 -1.83 -0.28
CA THR A 120 10.40 -0.46 -0.76
C THR A 120 9.34 0.03 -1.73
N ASP A 121 8.52 -0.89 -2.25
CA ASP A 121 7.67 -0.61 -3.39
C ASP A 121 6.24 -0.35 -2.92
N VAL A 122 5.53 0.50 -3.66
CA VAL A 122 4.15 0.86 -3.34
C VAL A 122 3.22 0.58 -4.50
N VAL A 123 1.99 0.24 -4.16
CA VAL A 123 0.87 0.14 -5.09
C VAL A 123 -0.09 1.30 -4.86
N MET A 124 -0.59 1.91 -5.92
CA MET A 124 -1.40 3.11 -5.87
C MET A 124 -2.67 2.99 -6.70
N ALA A 125 -3.77 3.56 -6.20
CA ALA A 125 -4.99 3.75 -6.98
C ALA A 125 -4.95 5.12 -7.65
N ALA A 126 -4.73 5.15 -8.97
CA ALA A 126 -4.69 6.36 -9.78
C ALA A 126 -6.08 6.63 -10.37
N ARG A 127 -6.92 7.34 -9.62
CA ARG A 127 -8.36 7.50 -9.91
C ARG A 127 -8.63 8.14 -11.28
N ALA A 128 -7.89 9.20 -11.63
CA ALA A 128 -8.10 9.91 -12.90
C ALA A 128 -7.68 9.08 -14.12
N GLU A 129 -6.65 8.24 -13.95
CA GLU A 129 -6.11 7.40 -15.01
C GLU A 129 -6.82 6.03 -15.07
N ARG A 130 -7.68 5.73 -14.10
CA ARG A 130 -8.48 4.48 -13.99
C ARG A 130 -7.60 3.23 -13.99
N GLU A 131 -6.51 3.29 -13.23
CA GLU A 131 -5.54 2.21 -13.14
C GLU A 131 -4.98 2.05 -11.72
N VAL A 132 -4.38 0.88 -11.50
CA VAL A 132 -3.48 0.63 -10.38
C VAL A 132 -2.04 0.74 -10.87
N GLN A 133 -1.19 1.45 -10.14
CA GLN A 133 0.22 1.65 -10.47
C GLN A 133 1.12 1.04 -9.41
N PHE A 134 2.22 0.44 -9.83
CA PHE A 134 3.29 0.00 -8.95
C PHE A 134 4.48 0.93 -9.13
N VAL A 135 4.96 1.52 -8.03
CA VAL A 135 6.13 2.39 -8.01
C VAL A 135 7.23 1.73 -7.21
N SER A 136 8.38 1.51 -7.85
CA SER A 136 9.54 0.90 -7.23
C SER A 136 10.54 1.95 -6.73
N TYR A 137 11.12 1.70 -5.55
CA TYR A 137 12.16 2.53 -4.93
C TYR A 137 13.45 1.76 -4.63
N PHE A 138 13.61 0.58 -5.24
CA PHE A 138 14.71 -0.34 -4.93
C PHE A 138 16.10 0.25 -5.20
N ASP A 139 16.34 0.79 -6.40
CA ASP A 139 17.64 1.32 -6.84
C ASP A 139 17.60 2.76 -7.39
N LYS A 140 16.40 3.33 -7.52
CA LYS A 140 16.16 4.64 -8.13
C LYS A 140 15.15 5.46 -7.33
N PRO A 141 15.08 6.79 -7.56
CA PRO A 141 13.88 7.56 -7.23
C PRO A 141 12.64 6.92 -7.87
N GLY A 142 11.50 6.99 -7.18
CA GLY A 142 10.30 6.23 -7.52
C GLY A 142 10.00 6.14 -9.02
N GLU A 143 9.98 4.92 -9.57
CA GLU A 143 9.69 4.65 -10.99
C GLU A 143 8.45 3.77 -11.12
N ILE A 144 7.52 4.12 -12.03
CA ILE A 144 6.39 3.23 -12.31
C ILE A 144 6.90 2.01 -13.08
N VAL A 145 6.85 0.85 -12.45
CA VAL A 145 7.33 -0.43 -13.00
C VAL A 145 6.21 -1.28 -13.58
N ARG A 146 4.96 -1.08 -13.14
CA ARG A 146 3.79 -1.82 -13.61
C ARG A 146 2.53 -0.98 -13.54
N ARG A 147 1.62 -1.23 -14.47
CA ARG A 147 0.26 -0.69 -14.48
C ARG A 147 -0.74 -1.82 -14.69
N ILE A 148 -1.87 -1.73 -14.01
CA ILE A 148 -3.04 -2.57 -14.25
C ILE A 148 -4.21 -1.65 -14.58
N ALA A 149 -4.62 -1.69 -15.84
CA ALA A 149 -5.78 -0.98 -16.35
C ALA A 149 -6.74 -2.02 -16.94
N ASP A 150 -7.96 -2.09 -16.41
CA ASP A 150 -8.99 -3.02 -16.86
C ASP A 150 -10.31 -2.26 -17.05
N GLY A 151 -11.04 -2.53 -18.13
CA GLY A 151 -12.28 -1.82 -18.45
C GLY A 151 -13.39 -2.00 -17.40
N ARG A 152 -13.27 -2.96 -16.48
CA ARG A 152 -14.18 -3.14 -15.35
C ARG A 152 -13.92 -2.16 -14.21
N MET A 153 -12.72 -1.55 -14.17
CA MET A 153 -12.31 -0.59 -13.16
C MET A 153 -12.80 0.81 -13.54
N ASN A 154 -13.90 1.25 -12.92
CA ASN A 154 -14.51 2.53 -13.29
C ASN A 154 -13.96 3.71 -12.50
N ASP A 155 -13.84 3.56 -11.19
CA ASP A 155 -13.45 4.61 -10.27
C ASP A 155 -12.62 4.02 -9.11
N PRO A 156 -11.36 3.63 -9.36
CA PRO A 156 -10.52 3.03 -8.33
C PRO A 156 -10.14 4.07 -7.29
N ILE A 157 -10.51 3.83 -6.03
CA ILE A 157 -10.21 4.78 -4.95
C ILE A 157 -9.34 4.22 -3.82
N SER A 158 -9.31 2.91 -3.66
CA SER A 158 -8.47 2.23 -2.68
C SER A 158 -7.97 0.91 -3.29
N VAL A 159 -6.76 0.53 -2.91
CA VAL A 159 -6.07 -0.68 -3.38
C VAL A 159 -5.32 -1.30 -2.21
N ASP A 160 -5.34 -2.62 -2.13
CA ASP A 160 -4.46 -3.36 -1.23
C ASP A 160 -3.83 -4.54 -1.96
N ASP A 161 -2.56 -4.79 -1.65
CA ASP A 161 -1.77 -5.91 -2.14
C ASP A 161 -1.67 -6.96 -1.04
N GLU A 162 -2.02 -8.20 -1.36
CA GLU A 162 -2.07 -9.28 -0.38
C GLU A 162 -0.66 -9.81 -0.08
N MET A 163 -0.40 -10.08 1.20
CA MET A 163 0.87 -10.60 1.69
C MET A 163 0.79 -12.11 1.86
N HIS A 164 1.05 -12.89 0.81
CA HIS A 164 1.68 -14.22 0.83
C HIS A 164 1.63 -14.84 -0.56
N SER A 165 2.68 -14.70 -1.37
CA SER A 165 2.97 -15.55 -2.55
C SER A 165 1.85 -15.70 -3.60
N HIS A 166 0.84 -14.81 -3.60
CA HIS A 166 -0.35 -14.95 -4.44
C HIS A 166 -0.53 -13.82 -5.44
N TYR A 167 0.29 -12.74 -5.36
CA TYR A 167 0.24 -11.60 -6.28
C TYR A 167 -1.20 -11.15 -6.54
N VAL A 168 -1.98 -10.99 -5.48
CA VAL A 168 -3.40 -10.62 -5.55
C VAL A 168 -3.54 -9.15 -5.16
N LEU A 169 -4.19 -8.38 -6.03
CA LEU A 169 -4.65 -7.04 -5.75
C LEU A 169 -6.14 -7.03 -5.54
N VAL A 170 -6.56 -6.25 -4.55
CA VAL A 170 -7.95 -5.94 -4.29
C VAL A 170 -8.15 -4.44 -4.48
N VAL A 171 -9.14 -4.05 -5.26
CA VAL A 171 -9.42 -2.64 -5.60
C VAL A 171 -10.86 -2.28 -5.22
N ALA A 172 -11.03 -1.21 -4.47
CA ALA A 172 -12.34 -0.57 -4.27
C ALA A 172 -12.68 0.30 -5.47
N ASP A 173 -13.70 -0.09 -6.23
CA ASP A 173 -14.27 0.71 -7.32
C ASP A 173 -15.52 1.43 -6.81
N TYR A 174 -15.37 2.73 -6.53
CA TYR A 174 -16.38 3.53 -5.84
C TYR A 174 -17.67 3.61 -6.65
N THR A 175 -17.66 4.26 -7.82
CA THR A 175 -18.86 4.39 -8.65
C THR A 175 -19.30 3.08 -9.27
N GLY A 176 -18.39 2.12 -9.48
CA GLY A 176 -18.75 0.76 -9.88
C GLY A 176 -19.47 -0.04 -8.80
N ARG A 177 -19.49 0.43 -7.54
CA ARG A 177 -20.10 -0.25 -6.38
C ARG A 177 -19.66 -1.69 -6.26
N GLN A 178 -18.36 -1.90 -6.39
CA GLN A 178 -17.78 -3.23 -6.42
C GLN A 178 -16.37 -3.23 -5.86
N VAL A 179 -15.94 -4.40 -5.41
CA VAL A 179 -14.56 -4.72 -5.14
C VAL A 179 -14.07 -5.63 -6.26
N LEU A 180 -12.93 -5.30 -6.86
CA LEU A 180 -12.32 -6.05 -7.95
C LEU A 180 -11.09 -6.79 -7.43
N GLY A 181 -10.96 -8.06 -7.80
CA GLY A 181 -9.78 -8.89 -7.55
C GLY A 181 -9.00 -9.09 -8.84
N PHE A 182 -7.69 -8.84 -8.78
CA PHE A 182 -6.76 -9.13 -9.87
C PHE A 182 -5.63 -10.00 -9.34
N ARG A 183 -5.08 -10.86 -10.19
CA ARG A 183 -3.81 -11.50 -9.92
C ARG A 183 -2.80 -11.02 -10.97
N TYR A 184 -1.61 -10.65 -10.53
CA TYR A 184 -0.61 -9.96 -11.37
C TYR A 184 0.75 -10.66 -11.42
N GLY A 185 0.82 -11.87 -10.88
CA GLY A 185 2.04 -12.67 -10.83
C GLY A 185 1.77 -14.14 -10.59
N MET A 186 2.84 -14.89 -10.41
CA MET A 186 2.82 -16.35 -10.39
C MET A 186 2.25 -16.88 -9.08
N PHE A 187 1.25 -17.76 -9.17
CA PHE A 187 0.80 -18.47 -7.97
C PHE A 187 1.80 -19.57 -7.63
N GLN A 188 2.31 -19.55 -6.40
CA GLN A 188 3.12 -20.64 -5.86
C GLN A 188 2.49 -21.20 -4.59
N TYR A 189 2.39 -22.53 -4.52
CA TYR A 189 2.00 -23.21 -3.29
C TYR A 189 3.08 -23.05 -2.22
N ARG A 190 2.71 -22.44 -1.09
CA ARG A 190 3.53 -22.44 0.13
C ARG A 190 3.72 -23.90 0.57
N ASN A 191 4.98 -24.35 0.70
CA ASN A 191 5.41 -25.76 0.81
C ASN A 191 5.46 -26.51 -0.53
N PHE A 192 6.03 -25.89 -1.56
CA PHE A 192 6.43 -26.56 -2.79
C PHE A 192 7.19 -27.85 -2.44
N ASP A 193 6.53 -28.98 -2.70
CA ASP A 193 7.16 -30.28 -2.76
C ASP A 193 7.74 -30.40 -4.17
N PRO A 194 9.07 -30.33 -4.36
CA PRO A 194 9.68 -30.43 -5.68
C PRO A 194 9.37 -31.74 -6.39
N THR A 195 8.81 -32.74 -5.69
CA THR A 195 8.37 -34.01 -6.30
C THR A 195 6.95 -33.95 -6.88
N ARG A 196 6.17 -32.90 -6.58
CA ARG A 196 4.76 -32.77 -7.02
C ARG A 196 4.57 -32.00 -8.33
N ASN A 197 5.63 -31.43 -8.90
CA ASN A 197 5.67 -30.90 -10.27
C ASN A 197 4.43 -30.10 -10.69
N VAL A 198 3.94 -29.21 -9.81
CA VAL A 198 2.99 -28.19 -10.23
C VAL A 198 3.80 -26.95 -10.59
N ASP A 199 4.02 -26.77 -11.89
CA ASP A 199 4.68 -25.58 -12.40
C ASP A 199 3.92 -24.34 -11.88
N PRO A 200 4.63 -23.30 -11.42
CA PRO A 200 3.97 -22.06 -11.04
C PRO A 200 3.08 -21.56 -12.18
N ILE A 201 1.83 -21.28 -11.87
CA ILE A 201 0.85 -20.86 -12.89
C ILE A 201 0.81 -19.34 -12.89
N GLY A 202 1.30 -18.71 -13.95
CA GLY A 202 1.17 -17.27 -14.16
C GLY A 202 -0.26 -16.84 -14.53
N PRO A 203 -0.50 -15.54 -14.75
CA PRO A 203 -1.80 -15.03 -15.18
C PRO A 203 -2.17 -15.49 -16.59
N GLY A 204 -3.47 -15.67 -16.85
CA GLY A 204 -3.99 -15.99 -18.17
C GLY A 204 -3.97 -17.48 -18.55
N PRO A 205 -4.55 -17.85 -19.71
CA PRO A 205 -4.69 -19.26 -20.12
C PRO A 205 -3.37 -20.00 -20.35
N ASP A 206 -2.30 -19.28 -20.72
CA ASP A 206 -0.97 -19.83 -20.96
C ASP A 206 0.05 -19.42 -19.88
N GLY A 207 -0.39 -18.70 -18.85
CA GLY A 207 0.43 -18.24 -17.73
C GLY A 207 1.33 -17.04 -18.05
N LYS A 208 1.13 -16.33 -19.17
CA LYS A 208 2.02 -15.23 -19.62
C LYS A 208 1.37 -13.86 -19.64
N ASP A 209 0.09 -13.74 -19.28
CA ASP A 209 -0.57 -12.44 -19.23
C ASP A 209 0.04 -11.57 -18.12
N ALA A 210 -0.01 -10.25 -18.30
CA ALA A 210 0.51 -9.31 -17.30
C ALA A 210 -0.28 -9.38 -15.97
N PHE A 211 -1.57 -9.71 -16.08
CA PHE A 211 -2.49 -9.96 -14.98
C PHE A 211 -3.72 -10.71 -15.50
N ASP A 212 -4.49 -11.30 -14.59
CA ASP A 212 -5.81 -11.86 -14.85
C ASP A 212 -6.84 -11.37 -13.84
N PHE A 213 -8.10 -11.38 -14.25
CA PHE A 213 -9.21 -10.95 -13.42
C PHE A 213 -9.70 -12.12 -12.55
N GLY A 214 -9.52 -12.00 -11.23
CA GLY A 214 -9.90 -13.01 -10.24
C GLY A 214 -11.38 -12.97 -9.85
N GLY A 215 -12.09 -11.89 -10.20
CA GLY A 215 -13.52 -11.74 -9.95
C GLY A 215 -13.88 -10.39 -9.33
N SER A 216 -15.17 -10.18 -9.14
CA SER A 216 -15.72 -8.98 -8.52
C SER A 216 -16.76 -9.33 -7.47
N TRP A 217 -16.84 -8.51 -6.44
CA TRP A 217 -17.92 -8.55 -5.45
C TRP A 217 -18.69 -7.24 -5.48
N ALA A 218 -19.97 -7.31 -5.83
CA ALA A 218 -20.85 -6.14 -5.79
C ALA A 218 -21.18 -5.76 -4.34
N THR A 219 -21.17 -4.46 -4.06
CA THR A 219 -21.49 -3.92 -2.74
C THR A 219 -22.81 -3.14 -2.77
N ALA A 220 -23.55 -3.14 -1.66
CA ALA A 220 -24.79 -2.36 -1.56
C ALA A 220 -24.54 -0.84 -1.55
N GLY A 221 -23.37 -0.42 -1.03
CA GLY A 221 -22.92 0.97 -0.99
C GLY A 221 -21.76 1.24 -1.95
N PHE A 222 -21.05 2.33 -1.68
CA PHE A 222 -19.84 2.72 -2.41
C PHE A 222 -18.62 2.38 -1.55
N PRO A 223 -17.81 1.37 -1.93
CA PRO A 223 -16.67 0.96 -1.12
C PRO A 223 -15.62 2.07 -1.14
N PHE A 224 -15.12 2.46 0.03
CA PHE A 224 -14.17 3.58 0.16
C PHE A 224 -12.78 3.19 0.69
N ALA A 225 -12.65 2.01 1.25
CA ALA A 225 -11.38 1.44 1.68
C ALA A 225 -11.43 -0.08 1.50
N VAL A 226 -10.31 -0.66 1.07
CA VAL A 226 -10.09 -2.11 1.09
C VAL A 226 -8.81 -2.39 1.86
N THR A 227 -8.83 -3.48 2.62
CA THR A 227 -7.67 -4.02 3.31
C THR A 227 -7.84 -5.52 3.36
N SER A 228 -6.74 -6.23 3.17
CA SER A 228 -6.62 -7.66 3.36
C SER A 228 -5.95 -7.94 4.70
N THR A 229 -6.40 -9.00 5.36
CA THR A 229 -5.76 -9.51 6.57
C THR A 229 -5.53 -10.99 6.42
N ASN A 230 -4.43 -11.44 7.01
CA ASN A 230 -4.22 -12.85 7.25
C ASN A 230 -5.14 -13.30 8.40
N VAL A 231 -5.83 -14.41 8.21
CA VAL A 231 -6.51 -15.13 9.29
C VAL A 231 -5.73 -16.43 9.48
N ASN A 232 -4.95 -16.48 10.56
CA ASN A 232 -4.17 -17.67 10.95
C ASN A 232 -4.93 -18.53 11.95
#